data_AF-A0A6A4PN16-F1
#
_entry.id   AF-A0A6A4PN16-F1
#
_cell.length_a   1.000
_cell.length_b   1.000
_cell.length_c   1.000
_cell.angle_alpha   90.00
_cell.angle_beta   90.00
_cell.angle_gamma   90.00
#
_symmetry.space_group_name_H-M   'P 1'
#
loop_
_entity.id
_entity.type
_entity.pdbx_description
1 polymer ?
#
loop_
_entity_poly.entity_id
_entity_poly.type
_entity_poly.pdbx_seq_one_letter_code
_entity_poly.pdbx_strand_id
1 'polypeptide(L)'
;MEFILMLFLYFFTLIRDLIMLYVLDPAIVLPLYASGVFWTLVYDIYAHQDKEDDLKVGVKSTALCFGDSTKEWITGFGIACLGNLALSGFNAEIEPFLVIVSILMIHVWSRVAIL
;
A
#
# COMPACT_ATOMS: atom_id res chain seq x y z
N MET A 1 14.05 -2.86 3.97
CA MET A 1 12.77 -3.09 4.65
C MET A 1 12.71 -2.41 6.03
N GLU A 2 13.68 -2.65 6.93
CA GLU A 2 13.64 -2.14 8.32
C GLU A 2 13.57 -0.60 8.44
N PHE A 3 14.26 0.15 7.58
CA PHE A 3 14.21 1.62 7.57
C PHE A 3 12.82 2.18 7.22
N ILE A 4 12.13 1.56 6.26
CA ILE A 4 10.79 1.96 5.83
C ILE A 4 9.77 1.65 6.95
N LEU A 5 9.87 0.45 7.54
CA LEU A 5 9.05 0.07 8.71
C LEU A 5 9.25 1.02 9.89
N MET A 6 10.48 1.44 10.18
CA MET A 6 10.77 2.47 11.18
C MET A 6 10.07 3.78 10.84
N LEU A 7 10.16 4.25 9.59
CA LEU A 7 9.52 5.50 9.17
C LEU A 7 8.00 5.45 9.38
N PHE A 8 7.34 4.33 9.07
CA PHE A 8 5.92 4.12 9.34
C PHE A 8 5.59 4.17 10.83
N LEU A 9 6.40 3.53 11.69
CA LEU A 9 6.19 3.55 13.14
C LEU A 9 6.35 4.96 13.72
N TYR A 10 7.33 5.74 13.25
CA TYR A 10 7.49 7.15 13.63
C TYR A 10 6.30 8.00 13.16
N PHE A 11 5.84 7.78 11.94
CA PHE A 11 4.68 8.48 11.40
C PHE A 11 3.39 8.11 12.14
N PHE A 12 3.23 6.86 12.57
CA PHE A 12 2.12 6.41 13.41
C PHE A 12 2.10 7.11 14.77
N THR A 13 3.26 7.23 15.45
CA THR A 13 3.35 7.97 16.71
C THR A 13 3.01 9.45 16.54
N LEU A 14 3.46 10.06 15.44
CA LEU A 14 3.13 11.45 15.12
C LEU A 14 1.63 11.64 14.83
N ILE A 15 1.04 10.76 14.02
CA ILE A 15 -0.41 10.78 13.72
C ILE A 15 -1.23 10.64 15.01
N ARG A 16 -0.84 9.72 15.90
CA ARG A 16 -1.49 9.54 17.20
C ARG A 16 -1.48 10.85 17.99
N ASP A 17 -0.33 11.48 18.11
CA ASP A 17 -0.18 12.71 18.89
C ASP A 17 -1.00 13.85 18.29
N LEU A 18 -1.05 13.97 16.96
CA LEU A 18 -1.85 14.98 16.26
C LEU A 18 -3.36 14.73 16.34
N ILE A 19 -3.81 13.47 16.38
CA ILE A 19 -5.20 13.10 16.63
C ILE A 19 -5.59 13.45 18.08
N MET A 20 -4.74 13.14 19.06
CA MET A 20 -4.99 13.46 20.47
C MET A 20 -5.02 14.97 20.73
N LEU A 21 -4.31 15.76 19.91
CA LEU A 21 -4.36 17.21 19.90
C LEU A 21 -5.55 17.78 19.10
N TYR A 22 -6.44 16.92 18.58
CA TYR A 22 -7.60 17.30 17.75
C TYR A 22 -7.23 18.11 16.48
N VAL A 23 -5.99 17.98 16.00
CA VAL A 23 -5.50 18.67 14.80
C VAL A 23 -5.89 17.91 13.53
N LEU A 24 -6.04 16.60 13.63
CA LEU A 24 -6.35 15.71 12.51
C LEU A 24 -7.65 14.96 12.75
N ASP A 25 -8.48 14.85 11.71
CA ASP A 25 -9.65 13.98 11.71
C ASP A 25 -9.21 12.51 11.51
N PRO A 26 -9.49 11.61 12.47
CA PRO A 26 -9.17 10.19 12.35
C PRO A 26 -9.79 9.53 11.11
N ALA A 27 -10.99 9.98 10.69
CA ALA A 27 -11.68 9.44 9.52
C ALA A 27 -10.93 9.71 8.22
N ILE A 28 -10.16 10.80 8.16
CA ILE A 28 -9.34 11.16 6.99
C ILE A 28 -7.98 10.47 7.06
N VAL A 29 -7.31 10.54 8.22
CA VAL A 29 -5.89 10.20 8.34
C VAL A 29 -5.64 8.71 8.51
N LEU A 30 -6.53 7.97 9.18
CA LEU A 30 -6.33 6.52 9.34
C LEU A 30 -6.41 5.75 8.02
N PRO A 31 -7.39 5.98 7.12
CA PRO A 31 -7.40 5.36 5.81
C PRO A 31 -6.19 5.81 4.97
N LEU A 32 -5.81 7.09 5.04
CA LEU A 32 -4.62 7.58 4.33
C LEU A 32 -3.34 6.84 4.76
N TYR A 33 -3.16 6.65 6.06
CA TYR A 33 -2.03 5.92 6.61
C TYR A 33 -2.04 4.44 6.19
N ALA A 34 -3.21 3.79 6.26
CA ALA A 34 -3.39 2.40 5.81
C ALA A 34 -3.06 2.24 4.32
N SER A 35 -3.44 3.22 3.48
CA SER A 35 -3.08 3.24 2.06
C SER A 35 -1.56 3.18 1.85
N GLY A 36 -0.79 3.99 2.59
CA GLY A 36 0.67 3.98 2.53
C GLY A 36 1.30 2.63 2.94
N VAL A 37 0.72 1.96 3.95
CA VAL A 37 1.17 0.62 4.37
C VAL A 37 0.95 -0.38 3.25
N PHE A 38 -0.23 -0.41 2.63
CA PHE A 38 -0.53 -1.32 1.52
C PHE A 38 0.35 -1.04 0.29
N TRP A 39 0.62 0.23 -0.04
CA TRP A 39 1.55 0.59 -1.11
C TRP A 39 2.96 0.05 -0.87
N THR A 40 3.42 0.08 0.38
CA THR A 40 4.73 -0.43 0.75
C THR A 40 4.80 -1.95 0.59
N LEU A 41 3.74 -2.68 0.92
CA LEU A 41 3.64 -4.12 0.69
C LEU A 41 3.68 -4.45 -0.81
N VAL A 42 2.98 -3.67 -1.64
CA VAL A 42 3.07 -3.82 -3.12
C VAL A 42 4.50 -3.61 -3.60
N TYR A 43 5.18 -2.56 -3.11
CA TYR A 43 6.57 -2.28 -3.47
C TYR A 43 7.53 -3.38 -3.01
N ASP A 44 7.34 -3.93 -1.83
CA ASP A 44 8.20 -4.98 -1.27
C ASP A 44 8.10 -6.28 -2.10
N ILE A 45 6.88 -6.64 -2.51
CA ILE A 45 6.66 -7.77 -3.43
C ILE A 45 7.28 -7.48 -4.80
N TYR A 46 7.18 -6.25 -5.31
CA TYR A 46 7.76 -5.87 -6.60
C TYR A 46 9.29 -5.84 -6.56
N ALA A 47 9.89 -5.37 -5.47
CA ALA A 47 11.34 -5.32 -5.28
C ALA A 47 11.97 -6.71 -5.10
N HIS A 48 11.20 -7.71 -4.70
CA HIS A 48 11.60 -9.12 -4.62
C HIS A 48 11.34 -9.91 -5.93
N GLN A 49 11.63 -9.32 -7.09
CA GLN A 49 11.49 -10.00 -8.38
C GLN A 49 12.60 -11.01 -8.71
N ASP A 50 13.66 -11.12 -7.90
CA ASP A 50 14.76 -12.08 -8.12
C ASP A 50 14.49 -13.46 -7.49
N LYS A 51 13.28 -13.99 -7.72
CA LYS A 51 12.87 -15.32 -7.23
C LYS A 51 13.87 -16.41 -7.61
N GLU A 52 14.40 -16.38 -8.84
CA GLU A 52 15.36 -17.38 -9.30
C GLU A 52 16.69 -17.31 -8.57
N ASP A 53 17.11 -16.11 -8.14
CA ASP A 53 18.37 -15.90 -7.44
C ASP A 53 18.23 -16.17 -5.93
N ASP A 54 17.11 -15.80 -5.31
CA ASP A 54 16.79 -16.20 -3.93
C ASP A 54 16.73 -17.73 -3.77
N LEU A 55 16.18 -18.44 -4.77
CA LEU A 55 16.08 -19.90 -4.78
C LEU A 55 17.45 -20.57 -4.91
N LYS A 56 18.37 -19.99 -5.72
CA LYS A 56 19.75 -20.48 -5.87
C LYS A 56 20.58 -20.30 -4.59
N VAL A 57 20.32 -19.25 -3.82
CA VAL A 57 21.03 -18.95 -2.57
C VAL A 57 20.38 -19.63 -1.36
N GLY A 58 19.20 -20.27 -1.53
CA GLY A 58 18.54 -21.07 -0.50
C GLY A 58 17.81 -20.24 0.58
N VAL A 59 17.52 -18.98 0.29
CA VAL A 59 16.84 -18.07 1.22
C VAL A 59 15.32 -18.26 1.10
N LYS A 60 14.63 -18.55 2.21
CA LYS A 60 13.16 -18.64 2.24
C LYS A 60 12.55 -17.25 2.41
N SER A 61 12.49 -16.48 1.32
CA SER A 61 11.88 -15.15 1.30
C SER A 61 10.35 -15.22 1.20
N THR A 62 9.65 -14.15 1.59
CA THR A 62 8.18 -14.04 1.52
C THR A 62 7.66 -14.21 0.09
N ALA A 63 8.47 -13.85 -0.91
CA ALA A 63 8.21 -14.08 -2.33
C ALA A 63 8.13 -15.57 -2.70
N LEU A 64 8.90 -16.44 -2.03
CA LEU A 64 8.81 -17.90 -2.13
C LEU A 64 7.53 -18.43 -1.45
N CYS A 65 7.07 -17.76 -0.39
CA CYS A 65 5.82 -18.12 0.30
C CYS A 65 4.57 -17.79 -0.54
N PHE A 66 4.62 -16.74 -1.37
CA PHE A 66 3.51 -16.35 -2.24
C PHE A 66 3.51 -17.04 -3.61
N GLY A 67 4.62 -17.68 -4.01
CA GLY A 67 4.65 -18.59 -5.16
C GLY A 67 4.02 -17.99 -6.42
N ASP A 68 3.21 -18.76 -7.14
CA ASP A 68 2.51 -18.30 -8.35
C ASP A 68 1.41 -17.26 -8.06
N SER A 69 0.94 -17.16 -6.82
CA SER A 69 -0.13 -16.24 -6.40
C SER A 69 0.32 -14.79 -6.20
N THR A 70 1.53 -14.45 -6.65
CA THR A 70 2.12 -13.11 -6.47
C THR A 70 1.24 -12.02 -7.10
N LYS A 71 0.62 -12.31 -8.25
CA LYS A 71 -0.28 -11.38 -8.94
C LYS A 71 -1.52 -11.08 -8.10
N GLU A 72 -2.11 -12.08 -7.49
CA GLU A 72 -3.30 -11.97 -6.65
C GLU A 72 -3.01 -11.13 -5.40
N TRP A 73 -1.85 -11.32 -4.77
CA TRP A 73 -1.43 -10.51 -3.62
C TRP A 73 -1.14 -9.06 -3.99
N ILE A 74 -0.42 -8.80 -5.09
CA ILE A 74 -0.21 -7.45 -5.61
C ILE A 74 -1.55 -6.78 -5.92
N THR A 75 -2.47 -7.52 -6.54
CA THR A 75 -3.82 -7.02 -6.88
C THR A 75 -4.61 -6.69 -5.61
N GLY A 76 -4.62 -7.60 -4.64
CA GLY A 76 -5.34 -7.42 -3.36
C GLY A 76 -4.81 -6.23 -2.57
N PHE A 77 -3.48 -6.11 -2.42
CA PHE A 77 -2.87 -4.96 -1.73
C PHE A 77 -3.03 -3.67 -2.54
N GLY A 78 -2.99 -3.72 -3.86
CA GLY A 78 -3.26 -2.58 -4.74
C GLY A 78 -4.69 -2.06 -4.58
N ILE A 79 -5.70 -2.94 -4.59
CA ILE A 79 -7.10 -2.59 -4.34
C ILE A 79 -7.26 -2.01 -2.94
N ALA A 80 -6.67 -2.65 -1.92
CA ALA A 80 -6.73 -2.15 -0.54
C ALA A 80 -6.08 -0.76 -0.40
N CYS A 81 -4.93 -0.53 -1.04
CA CYS A 81 -4.27 0.76 -1.09
C CYS A 81 -5.18 1.84 -1.67
N LEU A 82 -5.74 1.59 -2.84
CA LEU A 82 -6.56 2.57 -3.57
C LEU A 82 -7.92 2.79 -2.91
N GLY A 83 -8.54 1.76 -2.36
CA GLY A 83 -9.80 1.87 -1.61
C GLY A 83 -9.64 2.72 -0.34
N ASN A 84 -8.53 2.55 0.39
CA ASN A 84 -8.20 3.38 1.54
C ASN A 84 -7.89 4.84 1.14
N LEU A 85 -7.25 5.05 -0.01
CA LEU A 85 -7.04 6.38 -0.56
C LEU A 85 -8.38 7.06 -0.88
N ALA A 86 -9.25 6.38 -1.63
CA ALA A 86 -10.58 6.87 -1.98
C ALA A 86 -11.42 7.22 -0.74
N LEU A 87 -11.42 6.35 0.28
CA LEU A 87 -12.12 6.58 1.54
C LEU A 87 -11.61 7.84 2.26
N SER A 88 -10.29 8.05 2.30
CA SER A 88 -9.70 9.27 2.87
C SER A 88 -10.14 10.52 2.11
N GLY A 89 -10.09 10.50 0.78
CA GLY A 89 -10.49 11.64 -0.04
C GLY A 89 -11.98 11.97 0.03
N PHE A 90 -12.84 10.94 0.16
CA PHE A 90 -14.27 11.11 0.41
C PHE A 90 -14.52 11.78 1.77
N ASN A 91 -13.87 11.31 2.82
CA ASN A 91 -13.99 11.90 4.17
C ASN A 91 -13.42 13.32 4.27
N ALA A 92 -12.48 13.67 3.38
CA ALA A 92 -11.91 15.01 3.29
C ALA A 92 -12.70 15.97 2.37
N GLU A 93 -13.82 15.52 1.80
CA GLU A 93 -14.65 16.29 0.86
C GLU A 93 -13.87 16.80 -0.38
N ILE A 94 -12.82 16.07 -0.79
CA ILE A 94 -11.98 16.44 -1.94
C ILE A 94 -12.58 15.82 -3.21
N GLU A 95 -13.56 16.50 -3.81
CA GLU A 95 -14.31 15.99 -4.97
C GLU A 95 -13.45 15.52 -6.17
N PRO A 96 -12.36 16.22 -6.57
CA PRO A 96 -11.50 15.77 -7.67
C PRO A 96 -10.69 14.52 -7.35
N PHE A 97 -10.49 14.21 -6.06
CA PHE A 97 -9.59 13.16 -5.62
C PHE A 97 -10.10 11.77 -5.98
N LEU A 98 -11.42 11.55 -5.85
CA LEU A 98 -12.05 10.29 -6.23
C LEU A 98 -11.92 10.01 -7.72
N VAL A 99 -12.00 11.04 -8.58
CA VAL A 99 -11.83 10.90 -10.03
C VAL A 99 -10.38 10.51 -10.37
N ILE A 100 -9.40 11.15 -9.74
CA ILE A 100 -7.98 10.84 -9.94
C ILE A 100 -7.66 9.40 -9.51
N VAL A 101 -8.16 8.97 -8.34
CA VAL A 101 -7.99 7.59 -7.86
C VAL A 101 -8.64 6.59 -8.79
N SER A 102 -9.83 6.90 -9.31
CA SER A 102 -10.54 6.04 -10.26
C SER A 102 -9.77 5.87 -11.57
N ILE A 103 -9.14 6.92 -12.09
CA ILE A 103 -8.30 6.86 -13.29
C ILE A 103 -7.04 6.02 -13.03
N LEU A 104 -6.40 6.20 -11.86
CA LEU A 104 -5.23 5.41 -11.46
C LEU A 104 -5.58 3.94 -11.26
N MET A 105 -6.76 3.62 -10.71
CA MET A 105 -7.28 2.25 -10.59
C MET A 105 -7.40 1.56 -11.95
N ILE A 106 -7.98 2.26 -12.94
CA ILE A 106 -8.12 1.72 -14.31
C ILE A 106 -6.76 1.51 -14.96
N HIS A 107 -5.83 2.46 -14.78
CA HIS A 107 -4.48 2.34 -15.33
C HIS A 107 -3.72 1.15 -14.71
N VAL A 108 -3.71 1.04 -13.38
CA VAL A 108 -3.05 -0.06 -12.66
C VAL A 108 -3.68 -1.40 -13.01
N TRP A 109 -5.01 -1.49 -13.05
CA TRP A 109 -5.72 -2.71 -13.45
C TRP A 109 -5.35 -3.17 -14.86
N SER A 110 -5.22 -2.23 -15.80
CA SER A 110 -4.80 -2.54 -17.18
C SER A 110 -3.37 -3.08 -17.26
N ARG A 111 -2.48 -2.73 -16.32
CA ARG A 111 -1.11 -3.24 -16.26
C ARG A 111 -1.02 -4.61 -15.59
N VAL A 112 -1.84 -4.83 -14.55
CA VAL A 112 -1.89 -6.11 -13.84
C VAL A 112 -2.54 -7.20 -14.69
N ALA A 113 -3.55 -6.88 -15.51
CA ALA A 113 -4.23 -7.83 -16.39
C ALA A 113 -3.39 -8.34 -17.58
N ILE A 114 -2.24 -7.71 -17.87
CA ILE A 114 -1.36 -8.07 -19.00
C ILE A 114 -0.18 -8.95 -18.54
N LEU A 115 0.09 -9.02 -17.23
CA LEU A 115 1.09 -9.93 -16.68
C LEU A 115 0.54 -11.35 -16.66
#